data_AF-A0AAU9CVK6-F1
#
_entry.id   AF-A0AAU9CVK6-F1
#
_cell.length_a   1.000
_cell.length_b   1.000
_cell.length_c   1.000
_cell.angle_alpha   90.00
_cell.angle_beta   90.00
_cell.angle_gamma   90.00
#
_symmetry.space_group_name_H-M   'P 1'
#
loop_
_entity.id
_entity.type
_entity.pdbx_description
1 polymer ?
#
loop_
_entity_poly.entity_id
_entity_poly.type
_entity_poly.pdbx_seq_one_letter_code
_entity_poly.pdbx_strand_id
1 'polypeptide(L)'
;MPAKVRKPKDKPSVEKSVGILSTWVIAALRNRQFFTLEDINKAVRQKLSEFNERSFNKKYKPGSRLTAFKKEEQFALKHYPLNPTK
;
A
#
# COMPACT_ATOMS: atom_id res chain seq x y z
N MET A 1 18.43 -10.41 31.35
CA MET A 1 17.60 -10.44 30.11
C MET A 1 17.30 -11.90 29.79
N PRO A 2 16.05 -12.38 29.85
CA PRO A 2 15.79 -13.78 29.54
C PRO A 2 15.99 -14.03 28.03
N ALA A 3 16.62 -15.14 27.70
CA ALA A 3 16.90 -15.58 26.34
C ALA A 3 15.61 -16.01 25.62
N LYS A 4 15.40 -15.55 24.39
CA LYS A 4 14.24 -15.94 23.56
C LYS A 4 14.56 -17.20 22.76
N VAL A 5 13.66 -18.18 22.83
CA VAL A 5 13.81 -19.58 22.33
C VAL A 5 13.98 -19.69 20.81
N ARG A 6 13.65 -18.67 20.02
CA ARG A 6 13.89 -18.64 18.56
C ARG A 6 14.00 -17.20 18.07
N LYS A 7 14.88 -16.89 17.11
CA LYS A 7 14.95 -15.56 16.47
C LYS A 7 13.53 -15.19 15.98
N PRO A 8 12.94 -14.07 16.41
CA PRO A 8 11.67 -13.62 15.85
C PRO A 8 11.87 -13.44 14.35
N LYS A 9 11.05 -14.12 13.55
CA LYS A 9 10.95 -13.78 12.13
C LYS A 9 10.22 -12.44 12.11
N ASP A 10 10.99 -11.36 11.98
CA ASP A 10 10.39 -10.04 11.83
C ASP A 10 9.36 -10.11 10.71
N LYS A 11 8.16 -9.61 11.00
CA LYS A 11 7.08 -9.57 10.01
C LYS A 11 7.64 -8.92 8.73
N PRO A 12 7.37 -9.49 7.54
CA PRO A 12 7.87 -8.92 6.30
C PRO A 12 7.42 -7.45 6.19
N SER A 13 8.33 -6.58 5.73
CA SER A 13 8.12 -5.12 5.62
C SER A 13 6.80 -4.73 4.94
N VAL A 14 6.30 -5.61 4.07
CA VAL A 14 5.03 -5.50 3.35
C VAL A 14 3.82 -5.50 4.29
N GLU A 15 3.72 -6.43 5.24
CA GLU A 15 2.57 -6.53 6.15
C GLU A 15 2.38 -5.26 6.98
N LYS A 16 3.49 -4.71 7.48
CA LYS A 16 3.47 -3.45 8.23
C LYS A 16 3.02 -2.29 7.35
N SER A 17 3.48 -2.26 6.10
CA SER A 17 3.13 -1.20 5.16
C SER A 17 1.65 -1.25 4.77
N VAL A 18 1.10 -2.45 4.53
CA VAL A 18 -0.33 -2.66 4.25
C VAL A 18 -1.18 -2.25 5.46
N GLY A 19 -0.79 -2.61 6.68
CA GLY A 19 -1.51 -2.19 7.89
C GLY A 19 -1.53 -0.67 8.09
N ILE A 20 -0.43 0.02 7.77
CA ILE A 20 -0.39 1.49 7.82
C ILE A 20 -1.31 2.11 6.77
N LEU A 21 -1.29 1.58 5.53
CA LEU A 21 -2.16 2.03 4.44
C LEU A 21 -3.63 1.89 4.82
N SER A 22 -4.06 0.68 5.25
CA SER A 22 -5.45 0.41 5.59
C SER A 22 -5.94 1.32 6.72
N THR A 23 -5.14 1.47 7.77
CA THR A 23 -5.44 2.40 8.88
C THR A 23 -5.60 3.83 8.39
N TRP A 24 -4.71 4.29 7.51
CA TRP A 24 -4.76 5.65 6.97
C TRP A 24 -6.00 5.89 6.10
N VAL A 25 -6.34 4.93 5.22
CA VAL A 25 -7.54 5.02 4.37
C VAL A 25 -8.81 5.04 5.23
N ILE A 26 -8.91 4.15 6.23
CA ILE A 26 -10.06 4.12 7.16
C ILE A 26 -10.16 5.45 7.91
N ALA A 27 -9.05 5.95 8.45
CA ALA A 27 -9.03 7.23 9.17
C ALA A 27 -9.43 8.42 8.28
N ALA A 28 -9.03 8.41 7.00
CA ALA A 28 -9.39 9.46 6.04
C ALA A 28 -10.87 9.44 5.64
N LEU A 29 -11.52 8.26 5.71
CA LEU A 29 -12.92 8.07 5.30
C LEU A 29 -13.90 7.97 6.48
N ARG A 30 -13.41 7.95 7.73
CA ARG A 30 -14.21 7.65 8.94
C ARG A 30 -15.45 8.52 9.18
N ASN A 31 -15.45 9.76 8.67
CA ASN A 31 -16.54 10.72 8.85
C ASN A 31 -17.41 10.89 7.59
N ARG A 32 -17.26 10.00 6.60
CA ARG A 32 -17.99 10.05 5.34
C ARG A 32 -18.99 8.91 5.29
N GLN A 33 -20.25 9.22 4.98
CA GLN A 33 -21.27 8.21 4.71
C GLN A 33 -21.25 7.83 3.23
N PHE A 34 -21.51 6.57 2.96
CA PHE A 34 -21.59 6.02 1.62
C PHE A 34 -22.91 5.28 1.47
N PHE A 35 -23.54 5.40 0.31
CA PHE A 35 -24.84 4.80 0.04
C PHE A 35 -24.76 3.60 -0.91
N THR A 36 -23.60 3.41 -1.57
CA THR A 36 -23.35 2.28 -2.45
C THR A 36 -21.94 1.73 -2.23
N LEU A 37 -21.77 0.44 -2.55
CA LEU A 37 -20.44 -0.18 -2.53
C LEU A 37 -19.50 0.45 -3.56
N GLU A 38 -20.03 0.90 -4.70
CA GLU A 38 -19.24 1.58 -5.72
C GLU A 38 -18.64 2.88 -5.22
N ASP A 39 -19.40 3.67 -4.45
CA ASP A 39 -18.91 4.92 -3.88
C ASP A 39 -17.77 4.69 -2.88
N ILE A 40 -17.88 3.63 -2.07
CA ILE A 40 -16.80 3.21 -1.17
C ILE A 40 -15.56 2.84 -2.00
N ASN A 41 -15.72 2.00 -3.02
CA ASN A 41 -14.61 1.56 -3.87
C ASN A 41 -13.92 2.75 -4.57
N LYS A 42 -14.70 3.71 -5.08
CA LYS A 42 -14.18 4.95 -5.69
C LYS A 42 -13.39 5.77 -4.67
N ALA A 43 -13.94 5.99 -3.47
CA ALA A 43 -13.27 6.75 -2.43
C ALA A 43 -11.98 6.08 -1.92
N VAL A 44 -12.00 4.76 -1.75
CA VAL A 44 -10.80 3.99 -1.38
C VAL A 44 -9.72 4.10 -2.46
N ARG A 45 -10.08 3.94 -3.74
CA ARG A 45 -9.14 4.12 -4.86
C ARG A 45 -8.52 5.51 -4.88
N GLN A 46 -9.34 6.54 -4.68
CA GLN A 46 -8.85 7.92 -4.61
C GLN A 46 -7.84 8.11 -3.46
N LYS A 47 -8.16 7.63 -2.26
CA LYS A 47 -7.25 7.69 -1.11
C LYS A 47 -5.98 6.88 -1.32
N LEU A 48 -6.07 5.72 -1.96
CA LEU A 48 -4.92 4.91 -2.30
C LEU A 48 -3.98 5.65 -3.26
N SER A 49 -4.52 6.31 -4.30
CA SER A 49 -3.73 7.15 -5.21
C SER A 49 -3.05 8.30 -4.47
N GLU A 50 -3.78 9.05 -3.64
CA GLU A 50 -3.22 10.12 -2.80
C GLU A 50 -2.04 9.62 -1.93
N PHE A 51 -2.19 8.46 -1.31
CA PHE A 51 -1.14 7.87 -0.47
C PHE A 51 0.11 7.46 -1.27
N ASN A 52 -0.09 6.94 -2.48
CA ASN A 52 1.00 6.51 -3.35
C ASN A 52 1.76 7.70 -3.96
N GLU A 53 1.06 8.79 -4.24
CA GLU A 53 1.65 10.04 -4.75
C GLU A 53 2.29 10.88 -3.64
N ARG A 54 1.87 10.72 -2.39
CA ARG A 54 2.44 11.42 -1.25
C ARG A 54 3.94 11.14 -1.12
N SER A 55 4.71 12.22 -0.98
CA SER A 55 6.15 12.16 -0.75
C SER A 55 6.50 11.36 0.50
N PHE A 56 7.67 10.73 0.51
CA PHE A 56 8.14 10.04 1.71
C PHE A 56 8.35 11.03 2.86
N ASN A 57 8.02 10.59 4.09
CA ASN A 57 8.21 11.41 5.28
C ASN A 57 9.70 11.70 5.59
N LYS A 58 10.60 10.84 5.10
CA LYS A 58 12.03 10.99 5.31
C LYS A 58 12.59 11.98 4.29
N LYS A 59 13.07 13.14 4.77
CA LYS A 59 13.60 14.23 3.93
C LYS A 59 14.67 13.79 2.93
N TYR A 60 15.47 12.77 3.26
CA TYR A 60 16.54 12.26 2.40
C TYR A 60 16.06 11.31 1.29
N LYS A 61 14.80 10.88 1.28
CA LYS A 61 14.27 10.01 0.23
C LYS A 61 13.37 10.85 -0.69
N PRO A 62 13.90 11.38 -1.80
CA PRO A 62 13.09 12.17 -2.73
C PRO A 62 12.05 11.30 -3.44
N GLY A 63 10.94 11.91 -3.83
CA GLY A 63 9.85 11.26 -4.54
C GLY A 63 8.80 10.59 -3.64
N SER A 64 7.98 9.77 -4.27
CA SER A 64 6.83 9.07 -3.69
C SER A 64 6.88 7.57 -4.00
N ARG A 65 5.97 6.80 -3.39
CA ARG A 65 5.84 5.35 -3.65
C ARG A 65 5.59 5.08 -5.12
N LEU A 66 4.75 5.89 -5.75
CA LEU A 66 4.46 5.81 -7.17
C LEU A 66 5.71 6.03 -8.02
N THR A 67 6.52 7.04 -7.71
CA THR A 67 7.77 7.28 -8.46
C THR A 67 8.80 6.17 -8.25
N ALA A 68 8.88 5.60 -7.05
CA ALA A 68 9.76 4.47 -6.77
C ALA A 68 9.34 3.23 -7.59
N PHE A 69 8.05 2.87 -7.54
CA PHE A 69 7.49 1.78 -8.34
C PHE A 69 7.77 1.94 -9.84
N LYS A 70 7.52 3.13 -10.40
CA LYS A 70 7.77 3.42 -11.82
C LYS A 70 9.24 3.23 -12.22
N LYS A 71 10.16 3.58 -11.32
CA LYS A 71 11.60 3.49 -11.59
C LYS A 71 12.17 2.10 -11.39
N GLU A 72 11.71 1.39 -10.36
CA GLU A 72 12.37 0.18 -9.85
C GLU A 72 11.62 -1.12 -10.21
N GLU A 73 10.30 -1.08 -10.37
CA GLU A 73 9.48 -2.31 -10.44
C GLU A 73 8.65 -2.40 -11.72
N GLN A 74 8.18 -1.28 -12.27
CA GLN A 74 7.25 -1.27 -13.41
C GLN A 74 7.80 -2.01 -14.63
N PHE A 75 9.10 -1.91 -14.90
CA PHE A 75 9.74 -2.59 -16.04
C PHE A 75 9.83 -4.11 -15.86
N ALA A 76 9.78 -4.60 -14.62
CA ALA A 76 9.90 -6.01 -14.28
C ALA A 76 8.53 -6.70 -14.17
N LEU A 77 7.42 -5.97 -14.33
CA LEU A 77 6.09 -6.55 -14.31
C LEU A 77 5.88 -7.44 -15.53
N LYS A 78 5.63 -8.72 -15.28
CA LYS A 78 5.17 -9.63 -16.33
C LYS A 78 3.79 -9.20 -16.80
N HIS A 79 3.61 -9.22 -18.12
CA HIS A 79 2.30 -9.07 -18.73
C HIS A 79 1.38 -10.16 -18.18
N TYR A 80 0.19 -9.77 -17.75
CA TYR A 80 -0.81 -10.74 -17.33
C TYR A 80 -1.23 -11.56 -18.56
N PRO A 81 -1.22 -12.89 -18.52
CA PRO A 81 -1.64 -13.69 -19.66
C PRO A 81 -3.12 -13.36 -19.97
N LEU A 82 -3.37 -12.86 -21.18
CA LEU A 82 -4.71 -12.48 -21.65
C LEU A 82 -5.69 -13.67 -21.66
N ASN A 83 -5.16 -14.89 -21.65
CA ASN A 83 -5.93 -16.12 -21.63
C ASN A 83 -5.75 -16.82 -20.28
N PRO A 84 -6.82 -17.02 -19.49
CA PRO A 84 -6.75 -17.88 -18.32
C PRO A 84 -6.45 -19.31 -18.79
N THR A 85 -5.36 -19.90 -18.28
CA THR A 85 -5.12 -21.33 -18.44
C THR A 85 -6.25 -22.08 -17.74
N LYS A 86 -6.99 -22.88 -18.52
CA LYS A 86 -8.03 -23.79 -18.04
C LYS A 86 -7.48 -24.81 -17.05
#